data_AF-A0A846DM76-F1
#
_entry.id   AF-A0A846DM76-F1
#
_cell.length_a   1.000
_cell.length_b   1.000
_cell.length_c   1.000
_cell.angle_alpha   90.00
_cell.angle_beta   90.00
_cell.angle_gamma   90.00
#
_symmetry.space_group_name_H-M   'P 1'
#
loop_
_entity.id
_entity.type
_entity.pdbx_description
1 polymer ?
#
loop_
_entity_poly.entity_id
_entity_poly.type
_entity_poly.pdbx_seq_one_letter_code
_entity_poly.pdbx_strand_id
1 'polypeptide(L)'
;PRTRREYDAWVEQLLEAGGVWDGSPTTSEDVLLETLMLGLRLAEGLSLSMLAQRFGEKILEQIWMGLLPYYGCNWVEVVGDNGERVNLTYGQRLPVAGGLRLTDPEGFLFSNTILADLFHLLG
;
A
#
# COMPACT_ATOMS: atom_id res chain seq x y z
N PRO A 1 -2.23 -24.28 -8.36
CA PRO A 1 -3.00 -25.02 -9.39
C PRO A 1 -3.66 -24.05 -10.39
N ARG A 2 -3.53 -24.28 -11.70
CA ARG A 2 -4.15 -23.41 -12.75
C ARG A 2 -5.26 -24.11 -13.54
N THR A 3 -5.42 -25.42 -13.37
CA THR A 3 -6.53 -26.20 -13.96
C THR A 3 -7.41 -26.83 -12.89
N ARG A 4 -8.67 -27.13 -13.24
CA ARG A 4 -9.62 -27.77 -12.32
C ARG A 4 -9.12 -29.12 -11.79
N ARG A 5 -8.50 -29.93 -12.65
CA ARG A 5 -7.92 -31.22 -12.27
C ARG A 5 -6.78 -31.08 -11.26
N GLU A 6 -5.89 -30.10 -11.46
CA GLU A 6 -4.81 -29.82 -10.51
C GLU A 6 -5.35 -29.30 -9.18
N TYR A 7 -6.45 -28.53 -9.23
CA TYR A 7 -7.11 -28.05 -8.01
C TYR A 7 -7.72 -29.21 -7.22
N ASP A 8 -8.47 -30.10 -7.89
CA ASP A 8 -9.09 -31.26 -7.24
C ASP A 8 -8.03 -32.15 -6.59
N ALA A 9 -6.93 -32.44 -7.29
CA ALA A 9 -5.81 -33.22 -6.74
C ALA A 9 -5.09 -32.51 -5.57
N TRP A 10 -4.96 -31.18 -5.64
CA TRP A 10 -4.40 -30.39 -4.54
C TRP A 10 -5.30 -30.39 -3.29
N VAL A 11 -6.63 -30.33 -3.47
CA VAL A 11 -7.59 -30.40 -2.35
C VAL A 11 -7.52 -31.76 -1.66
N GLU A 12 -7.46 -32.86 -2.43
CA GLU A 12 -7.32 -34.20 -1.88
C GLU A 12 -6.03 -34.34 -1.05
N GLN A 13 -4.89 -33.86 -1.57
CA GLN A 13 -3.62 -33.84 -0.85
C GLN A 13 -3.67 -33.00 0.43
N LEU A 14 -4.37 -31.85 0.40
CA LEU A 14 -4.53 -31.00 1.58
C LEU A 14 -5.39 -31.68 2.66
N LEU A 15 -6.45 -32.39 2.26
CA LEU A 15 -7.29 -33.16 3.18
C LEU A 15 -6.50 -34.32 3.81
N GLU A 16 -5.68 -35.02 3.02
CA GLU A 16 -4.76 -36.06 3.52
C GLU A 16 -3.71 -35.53 4.49
N ALA A 17 -3.22 -34.30 4.25
CA ALA A 17 -2.31 -33.58 5.15
C ALA A 17 -3.00 -33.01 6.41
N GLY A 18 -4.28 -33.31 6.64
CA GLY A 18 -5.03 -32.84 7.80
C GLY A 18 -5.35 -31.33 7.76
N GLY A 19 -5.37 -30.73 6.57
CA GLY A 19 -5.59 -29.30 6.39
C GLY A 19 -4.40 -28.42 6.78
N VAL A 20 -3.24 -29.02 7.07
CA VAL A 20 -2.03 -28.28 7.40
C VAL A 20 -1.38 -27.77 6.12
N TRP A 21 -1.28 -26.45 6.01
CA TRP A 21 -0.59 -25.77 4.93
C TRP A 21 0.67 -25.09 5.48
N ASP A 22 1.83 -25.45 4.93
CA ASP A 22 3.13 -24.85 5.28
C ASP A 22 3.31 -23.52 4.53
N GLY A 23 2.45 -22.56 4.85
CA GLY A 23 2.60 -21.19 4.39
C GLY A 23 3.70 -20.48 5.17
N SER A 24 4.52 -19.70 4.48
CA SER A 24 5.42 -18.77 5.18
C SER A 24 4.61 -17.86 6.09
N PRO A 25 5.08 -17.60 7.33
CA PRO A 25 4.40 -16.67 8.22
C PRO A 25 4.36 -15.28 7.58
N THR A 26 3.23 -14.59 7.71
CA THR A 26 3.09 -13.22 7.23
C THR A 26 4.11 -12.31 7.92
N THR A 27 4.94 -11.65 7.12
CA THR A 27 5.97 -10.74 7.61
C THR A 27 5.42 -9.34 7.83
N SER A 28 6.15 -8.50 8.57
CA SER A 28 5.78 -7.08 8.72
C SER A 28 5.82 -6.32 7.40
N GLU A 29 6.61 -6.79 6.43
CA GLU A 29 6.71 -6.23 5.08
C GLU A 29 5.46 -6.57 4.27
N ASP A 30 5.02 -7.83 4.28
CA ASP A 30 3.76 -8.25 3.64
C ASP A 30 2.58 -7.39 4.11
N VAL A 31 2.51 -7.18 5.43
CA VAL A 31 1.48 -6.36 6.07
C VAL A 31 1.56 -4.89 5.64
N LEU A 32 2.77 -4.34 5.47
CA LEU A 32 2.96 -2.97 4.97
C LEU A 32 2.49 -2.86 3.52
N LEU A 33 2.96 -3.73 2.65
CA LEU A 33 2.62 -3.74 1.22
C LEU A 33 1.12 -3.93 1.00
N GLU A 34 0.48 -4.82 1.76
CA GLU A 34 -0.97 -5.00 1.74
C GLU A 34 -1.71 -3.74 2.24
N THR A 35 -1.23 -3.11 3.32
CA THR A 35 -1.81 -1.86 3.84
C THR A 35 -1.77 -0.76 2.76
N LEU A 36 -0.65 -0.61 2.05
CA LEU A 36 -0.50 0.35 0.96
C LEU A 36 -1.44 0.03 -0.21
N MET A 37 -1.48 -1.24 -0.63
CA MET A 37 -2.31 -1.70 -1.74
C MET A 37 -3.80 -1.43 -1.52
N LEU A 38 -4.30 -1.74 -0.33
CA LEU A 38 -5.69 -1.53 0.03
C LEU A 38 -5.98 -0.04 0.23
N GLY A 39 -5.17 0.64 1.04
CA GLY A 39 -5.43 2.03 1.42
C GLY A 39 -5.37 3.01 0.25
N LEU A 40 -4.36 2.90 -0.63
CA LEU A 40 -4.26 3.81 -1.79
C LEU A 40 -5.40 3.63 -2.80
N ARG A 41 -6.06 2.46 -2.82
CA ARG A 41 -7.23 2.22 -3.68
C ARG A 41 -8.55 2.68 -3.06
N LEU A 42 -8.55 3.15 -1.82
CA LEU A 42 -9.71 3.78 -1.19
C LEU A 42 -9.75 5.28 -1.51
N ALA A 43 -10.95 5.84 -1.65
CA ALA A 43 -11.14 7.28 -1.80
C ALA A 43 -10.62 8.06 -0.59
N GLU A 44 -10.72 7.46 0.60
CA GLU A 44 -10.22 8.01 1.85
C GLU A 44 -8.68 7.94 1.97
N GLY A 45 -8.04 7.10 1.16
CA GLY A 45 -6.60 6.86 1.17
C GLY A 45 -6.06 6.26 2.46
N LEU A 46 -4.80 6.58 2.74
CA LEU A 46 -4.05 6.10 3.89
C LEU A 46 -4.03 7.13 5.03
N SER A 47 -4.16 6.65 6.26
CA SER A 47 -3.93 7.47 7.46
C SER A 47 -2.43 7.53 7.78
N LEU A 48 -1.87 8.74 7.82
CA LEU A 48 -0.45 8.96 8.11
C LEU A 48 -0.10 8.64 9.57
N SER A 49 -1.00 8.98 10.49
CA SER A 49 -0.83 8.67 11.91
C SER A 49 -0.81 7.16 12.17
N MET A 50 -1.70 6.41 11.52
CA MET A 50 -1.75 4.95 11.66
C MET A 50 -0.51 4.28 11.06
N LEU A 51 -0.05 4.75 9.89
CA LEU A 51 1.21 4.28 9.29
C LEU A 51 2.42 4.58 10.18
N ALA A 52 2.52 5.79 10.73
CA ALA A 52 3.63 6.18 11.60
C ALA A 52 3.65 5.34 12.88
N GLN A 53 2.49 5.09 13.48
CA GLN A 53 2.36 4.28 14.68
C GLN A 53 2.74 2.81 14.42
N ARG A 54 2.33 2.25 13.29
CA ARG A 54 2.47 0.82 13.01
C ARG A 54 3.83 0.44 12.40
N PHE A 55 4.37 1.28 11.52
CA PHE A 55 5.58 0.99 10.75
C PHE A 55 6.73 1.98 10.99
N GLY A 56 6.48 3.05 11.74
CA GLY A 56 7.46 4.07 12.08
C GLY A 56 7.62 5.17 11.03
N GLU A 57 8.15 6.32 11.46
CA GLU A 57 8.32 7.51 10.61
C GLU A 57 9.30 7.29 9.45
N LYS A 58 10.28 6.40 9.60
CA LYS A 58 11.22 6.06 8.52
C LYS A 58 10.51 5.49 7.29
N ILE A 59 9.48 4.67 7.51
CA ILE A 59 8.67 4.10 6.42
C ILE A 59 7.87 5.22 5.72
N LEU A 60 7.35 6.20 6.48
CA LEU A 60 6.68 7.36 5.88
C LEU A 60 7.64 8.17 4.98
N GLU A 61 8.89 8.34 5.41
CA GLU A 61 9.91 9.02 4.59
C GLU A 61 10.19 8.25 3.30
N GLN A 62 10.31 6.92 3.36
CA GLN A 62 10.52 6.07 2.17
C GLN A 62 9.32 6.09 1.23
N ILE A 63 8.10 5.94 1.75
CA ILE A 63 6.86 6.07 0.96
C ILE A 63 6.82 7.44 0.29
N TRP A 64 7.09 8.51 1.04
CA TRP A 64 7.05 9.86 0.49
C TRP A 64 8.07 10.05 -0.64
N MET A 65 9.30 9.56 -0.48
CA MET A 65 10.31 9.59 -1.53
C MET A 65 9.84 8.90 -2.82
N GLY A 66 9.20 7.73 -2.71
CA GLY A 66 8.64 7.02 -3.85
C GLY A 66 7.45 7.75 -4.50
N LEU A 67 6.72 8.57 -3.74
CA LEU A 67 5.53 9.29 -4.22
C LEU A 67 5.81 10.70 -4.73
N LEU A 68 6.99 11.27 -4.49
CA LEU A 68 7.35 12.61 -4.98
C LEU A 68 7.09 12.82 -6.49
N PRO A 69 7.44 11.87 -7.40
CA PRO A 69 7.14 12.03 -8.82
C PRO A 69 5.64 12.13 -9.12
N TYR A 70 4.84 11.35 -8.39
CA TYR A 70 3.38 11.28 -8.56
C TYR A 70 2.66 12.46 -7.92
N TYR A 71 3.19 12.98 -6.81
CA TYR A 71 2.72 14.23 -6.21
C TYR A 71 2.94 15.41 -7.16
N GLY A 72 4.10 15.49 -7.83
CA GLY A 72 4.41 16.54 -8.80
C GLY A 72 3.46 16.56 -10.02
N CYS A 73 2.95 15.40 -10.42
CA CYS A 73 1.96 15.26 -11.50
C CYS A 73 0.50 15.30 -11.01
N ASN A 74 0.26 15.64 -9.74
CA ASN A 74 -1.06 15.70 -9.13
C ASN A 74 -1.82 14.36 -9.12
N TRP A 75 -1.13 13.21 -9.07
CA TRP A 75 -1.73 11.87 -8.96
C TRP A 75 -1.89 11.42 -7.51
N VAL A 76 -1.12 12.06 -6.62
CA VAL A 76 -1.16 11.85 -5.18
C VAL A 76 -1.37 13.20 -4.52
N GLU A 77 -2.20 13.24 -3.49
CA GLU A 77 -2.38 14.40 -2.65
C GLU A 77 -2.23 14.05 -1.17
N VAL A 78 -1.83 15.06 -0.40
CA VAL A 78 -1.75 14.99 1.06
C VAL A 78 -2.90 15.81 1.60
N VAL A 79 -3.64 15.25 2.55
CA VAL A 79 -4.75 15.91 3.23
C VAL A 79 -4.43 16.06 4.71
N GLY A 80 -4.85 17.17 5.31
CA GLY A 80 -4.77 17.38 6.76
C GLY A 80 -5.82 16.58 7.51
N ASP A 81 -5.80 16.64 8.85
CA ASP A 81 -6.82 16.01 9.70
C ASP A 81 -8.24 16.56 9.46
N ASN A 82 -8.34 17.79 8.95
CA ASN A 82 -9.60 18.41 8.54
C ASN A 82 -10.11 17.92 7.16
N GLY A 83 -9.35 17.05 6.48
CA GLY A 83 -9.66 16.56 5.14
C GLY A 83 -9.34 17.55 4.01
N GLU A 84 -8.80 18.73 4.33
CA GLU A 84 -8.39 19.70 3.31
C GLU A 84 -7.01 19.35 2.75
N ARG A 85 -6.81 19.64 1.47
CA ARG A 85 -5.54 19.41 0.80
C ARG A 85 -4.44 20.29 1.38
N VAL A 86 -3.32 19.67 1.73
CA VAL A 86 -2.10 20.32 2.19
C VAL A 86 -1.13 20.39 1.02
N ASN A 87 -0.76 21.60 0.64
CA ASN A 87 0.26 21.81 -0.39
C ASN A 87 1.65 21.76 0.25
N LEU A 88 2.33 20.62 0.06
CA LEU A 88 3.74 20.46 0.39
C LEU A 88 4.63 21.09 -0.69
N THR A 89 5.65 21.80 -0.25
CA THR A 89 6.73 22.31 -1.10
C THR A 89 7.78 21.22 -1.31
N TYR A 90 8.46 21.25 -2.46
CA TYR A 90 9.54 20.31 -2.75
C TYR A 90 10.59 20.29 -1.62
N GLY A 91 10.95 19.10 -1.15
CA GLY A 91 11.89 18.91 -0.03
C GLY A 91 11.27 18.95 1.37
N GLN A 92 9.96 19.23 1.51
CA GLN A 92 9.26 19.04 2.78
C GLN A 92 9.00 17.56 3.05
N ARG A 93 9.02 17.21 4.35
CA ARG A 93 8.65 15.87 4.82
C ARG A 93 7.14 15.73 4.88
N LEU A 94 6.68 14.49 4.80
CA LEU A 94 5.29 14.14 5.01
C LEU A 94 4.89 14.44 6.47
N PRO A 95 3.72 15.04 6.73
CA PRO A 95 3.25 15.21 8.11
C PRO A 95 2.97 13.85 8.76
N VAL A 96 3.07 13.80 10.09
CA VAL A 96 2.75 12.58 10.88
C VAL A 96 1.25 12.38 11.08
N ALA A 97 0.44 13.36 10.72
CA ALA A 97 -1.02 13.36 10.85
C ALA A 97 -1.67 13.75 9.51
N GLY A 98 -2.96 13.49 9.37
CA GLY A 98 -3.69 13.59 8.11
C GLY A 98 -3.68 12.31 7.29
N GLY A 99 -3.80 12.47 5.97
CA GLY A 99 -3.94 11.38 5.03
C GLY A 99 -3.20 11.57 3.72
N LEU A 100 -3.07 10.46 3.00
CA LEU A 100 -2.40 10.38 1.71
C LEU A 100 -3.32 9.64 0.74
N ARG A 101 -3.72 10.30 -0.34
CA ARG A 101 -4.79 9.83 -1.23
C ARG A 101 -4.35 9.87 -2.68
N LEU A 102 -4.93 9.00 -3.49
CA LEU A 102 -4.85 9.13 -4.94
C LEU A 102 -5.91 10.12 -5.40
N THR A 103 -5.57 10.96 -6.36
CA THR A 103 -6.52 11.90 -6.96
C THR A 103 -7.40 11.19 -8.00
N ASP A 104 -8.63 11.66 -8.14
CA ASP A 104 -9.57 11.21 -9.17
C ASP A 104 -9.49 12.15 -10.40
N PRO A 105 -9.40 11.63 -11.65
CA PRO A 105 -9.30 10.21 -12.03
C PRO A 105 -7.88 9.66 -12.18
N GLU A 106 -6.88 10.50 -12.42
CA GLU A 106 -5.57 10.02 -12.88
C GLU A 106 -4.85 9.16 -11.83
N GLY A 107 -4.89 9.54 -10.56
CA GLY A 107 -4.29 8.76 -9.48
C GLY A 107 -4.87 7.35 -9.40
N PHE A 108 -6.19 7.20 -9.48
CA PHE A 108 -6.84 5.89 -9.51
C PHE A 108 -6.51 5.09 -10.76
N LEU A 109 -6.52 5.74 -11.92
CA LEU A 109 -6.22 5.10 -13.21
C LEU A 109 -4.80 4.50 -13.24
N PHE A 110 -3.83 5.20 -12.64
CA PHE A 110 -2.43 4.78 -12.57
C PHE A 110 -2.02 4.18 -11.22
N SER A 111 -2.98 3.81 -10.37
CA SER A 111 -2.73 3.27 -9.03
C SER A 111 -1.80 2.06 -9.03
N ASN A 112 -1.91 1.18 -10.03
CA ASN A 112 -1.03 0.01 -10.16
C ASN A 112 0.42 0.38 -10.45
N THR A 113 0.67 1.46 -11.19
CA THR A 113 2.03 1.97 -11.45
C THR A 113 2.63 2.53 -10.16
N ILE A 114 1.87 3.34 -9.43
CA ILE A 114 2.29 3.90 -8.14
C ILE A 114 2.60 2.78 -7.14
N LEU A 115 1.72 1.78 -7.05
CA LEU A 115 1.90 0.63 -6.15
C LEU A 115 3.11 -0.23 -6.54
N ALA A 116 3.34 -0.48 -7.83
CA ALA A 116 4.49 -1.25 -8.29
C ALA A 116 5.82 -0.59 -7.89
N ASP A 117 5.91 0.73 -8.03
CA ASP A 117 7.10 1.48 -7.63
C ASP A 117 7.32 1.47 -6.12
N LEU A 118 6.24 1.62 -5.33
CA LEU A 118 6.31 1.50 -3.87
C LEU A 118 6.75 0.11 -3.43
N PHE A 119 6.26 -0.94 -4.09
CA PHE A 119 6.61 -2.32 -3.78
C PHE A 119 8.08 -2.58 -4.08
N HIS A 120 8.59 -2.07 -5.20
CA HIS A 120 10.01 -2.17 -5.55
C HIS A 120 10.93 -1.41 -4.59
N LEU A 121 10.43 -0.34 -3.97
CA LEU A 121 11.20 0.46 -3.02
C LEU A 121 11.22 -0.13 -1.60
N LEU A 122 10.15 -0.81 -1.20
CA LEU A 122 9.90 -1.22 0.19
C LEU A 122 10.08 -2.72 0.44
N GLY A 123 10.05 -3.56 -0.60
CA GLY A 123 10.39 -4.99 -0.54
C GLY A 123 11.64 -5.32 -1.33
#